data_AF-G4F6U1-F1
#
_entry.id   AF-G4F6U1-F1
#
_cell.length_a   1.000
_cell.length_b   1.000
_cell.length_c   1.000
_cell.angle_alpha   90.00
_cell.angle_beta   90.00
_cell.angle_gamma   90.00
#
_symmetry.space_group_name_H-M   'P 1'
#
loop_
_entity.id
_entity.type
_entity.pdbx_description
1 polymer ?
#
loop_
_entity_poly.entity_id
_entity_poly.type
_entity_poly.pdbx_seq_one_letter_code
_entity_poly.pdbx_strand_id
1 'polypeptide(L)'
;MPATLNLDSSLIDTLWVLWAAALVFVMQAGFLCLEAGTTRTKNAINVAMKNVADFAIAVSVFWLIGFGIMFGDSSGGVVGTRLFGRLLDASASKNMLIRT
;
A
#
# COMPACT_ATOMS: atom_id res chain seq x y z
N MET A 1 -32.25 22.12 20.42
CA MET A 1 -32.06 21.25 19.25
C MET A 1 -30.85 20.38 19.56
N PRO A 2 -30.98 19.06 19.74
CA PRO A 2 -29.81 18.22 19.97
C PRO A 2 -28.99 18.19 18.68
N ALA A 3 -27.69 18.43 18.78
CA ALA A 3 -26.78 18.20 17.69
C ALA A 3 -26.81 16.71 17.36
N THR A 4 -27.50 16.33 16.28
CA THR A 4 -27.38 14.98 15.74
C THR A 4 -25.96 14.88 15.19
N LEU A 5 -25.14 14.08 15.86
CA LEU A 5 -23.81 13.70 15.39
C LEU A 5 -24.00 13.00 14.04
N ASN A 6 -23.90 13.76 12.95
CA ASN A 6 -23.82 13.21 11.60
C ASN A 6 -22.49 12.47 11.52
N LEU A 7 -22.49 11.20 11.94
CA LEU A 7 -21.42 10.29 11.60
C LEU A 7 -21.48 10.15 10.09
N ASP A 8 -20.67 10.96 9.41
CA ASP A 8 -20.49 10.93 7.97
C ASP A 8 -20.26 9.47 7.58
N SER A 9 -21.23 8.86 6.89
CA SER A 9 -21.17 7.43 6.57
C SER A 9 -19.90 7.09 5.77
N SER A 10 -19.39 8.07 5.02
CA SER A 10 -18.10 8.03 4.33
C SER A 10 -16.88 7.86 5.26
N LEU A 11 -16.91 8.44 6.46
CA LEU A 11 -15.86 8.26 7.46
C LEU A 11 -15.84 6.82 7.97
N ILE A 12 -17.03 6.26 8.25
CA ILE A 12 -17.17 4.86 8.69
C ILE A 12 -16.68 3.91 7.60
N ASP A 13 -17.04 4.14 6.34
CA ASP A 13 -16.59 3.34 5.20
C ASP A 13 -15.06 3.39 5.04
N THR A 14 -14.47 4.58 5.19
CA THR A 14 -13.02 4.76 5.11
C THR A 14 -12.30 4.05 6.25
N LEU A 15 -12.81 4.17 7.48
CA LEU A 15 -12.27 3.47 8.64
C LEU A 15 -12.37 1.95 8.48
N TRP A 16 -13.48 1.46 7.94
CA TRP A 16 -13.67 0.04 7.64
C TRP A 16 -12.63 -0.47 6.64
N VAL A 17 -12.43 0.22 5.52
CA VAL A 17 -11.42 -0.14 4.51
C VAL A 17 -10.01 -0.08 5.09
N LEU A 18 -9.70 0.92 5.92
CA LEU A 18 -8.40 1.03 6.61
C LEU A 18 -8.17 -0.17 7.55
N TRP A 19 -9.21 -0.60 8.25
CA TRP A 19 -9.15 -1.76 9.14
C TRP A 19 -8.98 -3.07 8.36
N ALA A 20 -9.69 -3.23 7.24
CA ALA A 20 -9.50 -4.35 6.33
C ALA A 20 -8.06 -4.39 5.78
N ALA A 21 -7.49 -3.24 5.40
CA ALA A 21 -6.10 -3.14 4.94
C ALA A 21 -5.09 -3.53 6.04
N ALA A 22 -5.34 -3.13 7.30
CA ALA A 22 -4.52 -3.54 8.43
C ALA A 22 -4.54 -5.06 8.67
N LEU A 23 -5.69 -5.72 8.51
CA LEU A 23 -5.80 -7.17 8.60
C LEU A 23 -5.03 -7.88 7.48
N VAL A 24 -5.05 -7.35 6.26
CA VAL A 24 -4.26 -7.88 5.13
C VAL A 24 -2.75 -7.70 5.39
N PHE A 25 -2.33 -6.59 6.00
CA PHE A 25 -0.93 -6.41 6.40
C PHE A 25 -0.46 -7.51 7.36
N VAL A 26 -1.32 -7.94 8.30
CA VAL A 26 -1.01 -9.05 9.22
C VAL A 26 -0.82 -10.39 8.50
N MET A 27 -1.41 -10.60 7.31
CA MET A 27 -1.18 -11.83 6.54
C MET A 27 0.30 -12.02 6.16
N GLN A 28 1.01 -10.94 5.85
CA GLN A 28 2.43 -11.02 5.48
C GLN A 28 3.29 -11.48 6.66
N ALA A 29 2.97 -10.99 7.86
CA ALA A 29 3.58 -11.48 9.10
C ALA A 29 3.21 -12.95 9.40
N GLY A 30 1.99 -13.36 9.06
CA GLY A 30 1.53 -14.75 9.18
C GLY A 30 2.33 -15.71 8.30
N PHE A 31 2.48 -15.40 7.01
CA PHE A 31 3.28 -16.21 6.08
C PHE A 31 4.75 -16.27 6.50
N LEU A 32 5.32 -15.13 6.90
CA LEU A 32 6.67 -15.07 7.45
C LEU A 32 6.85 -16.05 8.63
N CYS A 33 5.92 -16.06 9.59
CA CYS A 33 6.01 -16.95 10.76
C CYS A 33 5.89 -18.44 10.36
N LEU A 34 5.02 -18.78 9.40
CA LEU A 34 4.87 -20.14 8.91
C LEU A 34 6.14 -20.63 8.16
N GLU A 35 6.74 -19.81 7.30
CA GLU A 35 7.96 -20.17 6.58
C GLU A 35 9.19 -20.21 7.49
N ALA A 36 9.31 -19.26 8.44
CA ALA A 36 10.38 -19.27 9.42
C ALA A 36 10.25 -20.43 10.42
N GLY A 37 9.02 -20.80 10.81
CA GLY A 37 8.75 -21.88 11.76
C GLY A 37 8.89 -23.29 11.19
N THR A 38 8.70 -23.46 9.88
CA THR A 38 8.88 -24.74 9.18
C THR A 38 10.33 -25.00 8.75
N THR A 39 11.21 -24.00 8.84
CA THR A 39 12.61 -24.11 8.44
C THR A 39 13.50 -24.42 9.65
N ARG A 40 14.63 -25.10 9.43
CA ARG A 40 15.57 -25.40 10.52
C ARG A 40 16.02 -24.11 11.20
N THR A 41 16.10 -24.13 12.52
CA THR A 41 16.44 -22.97 13.38
C THR A 41 17.72 -22.25 12.95
N LYS A 42 18.70 -22.99 12.39
CA LYS A 42 19.96 -22.42 11.89
C LYS A 42 19.79 -21.51 10.66
N ASN A 43 18.73 -21.71 9.87
CA ASN A 43 18.46 -20.99 8.62
C ASN A 43 17.18 -20.14 8.67
N ALA A 44 16.38 -20.26 9.73
CA ALA A 44 15.09 -19.55 9.88
C ALA A 44 15.23 -18.02 9.77
N ILE A 45 16.31 -17.45 10.32
CA ILE A 45 16.58 -16.00 10.24
C ILE A 45 16.79 -15.56 8.78
N ASN A 46 17.49 -16.36 7.98
CA ASN A 46 17.75 -16.02 6.58
C ASN A 46 16.47 -16.10 5.72
N VAL A 47 15.56 -17.02 6.05
CA VAL A 47 14.25 -17.12 5.40
C VAL A 47 13.36 -15.94 5.80
N ALA A 48 13.36 -15.60 7.09
CA ALA A 48 12.61 -14.45 7.60
C ALA A 48 13.03 -13.13 6.95
N MET A 49 14.34 -12.89 6.84
CA MET A 49 14.89 -11.69 6.20
C MET A 49 14.48 -11.56 4.73
N LYS A 50 14.42 -12.67 3.99
CA LYS A 50 13.97 -12.67 2.60
C LYS A 50 12.49 -12.33 2.47
N ASN A 51 11.65 -12.87 3.34
CA ASN A 51 10.21 -12.65 3.32
C ASN A 51 9.87 -11.18 3.68
N VAL A 52 10.61 -10.58 4.62
CA VAL A 52 10.52 -9.13 4.92
C VAL A 52 11.03 -8.27 3.76
N ALA A 53 12.14 -8.66 3.13
CA ALA A 53 12.67 -7.95 1.98
C ALA A 53 11.71 -7.98 0.79
N ASP A 54 11.06 -9.12 0.54
CA ASP A 54 10.03 -9.27 -0.49
C ASP A 54 8.86 -8.33 -0.24
N PHE A 55 8.36 -8.27 1.00
CA PHE A 55 7.31 -7.32 1.38
C PHE A 55 7.71 -5.86 1.11
N ALA A 56 8.92 -5.45 1.52
CA ALA A 56 9.40 -4.09 1.32
C ALA A 56 9.54 -3.72 -0.17
N ILE A 57 10.05 -4.66 -0.98
CA ILE A 57 10.19 -4.48 -2.43
C ILE A 57 8.81 -4.44 -3.09
N ALA A 58 7.90 -5.37 -2.76
CA ALA A 58 6.55 -5.43 -3.30
C ALA A 58 5.77 -4.14 -3.03
N VAL A 59 5.81 -3.61 -1.80
CA VAL A 59 5.17 -2.33 -1.45
C VAL A 59 5.78 -1.17 -2.25
N SER A 60 7.11 -1.13 -2.37
CA SER A 60 7.81 -0.06 -3.11
C SER A 60 7.48 -0.09 -4.61
N VAL A 61 7.46 -1.27 -5.23
CA VAL A 61 7.12 -1.46 -6.64
C VAL A 61 5.64 -1.16 -6.89
N PHE A 62 4.75 -1.59 -5.99
CA PHE A 62 3.33 -1.29 -6.09
C PHE A 62 3.07 0.22 -5.99
N TRP A 63 3.78 0.92 -5.11
CA TRP A 63 3.67 2.37 -4.98
C TRP A 63 4.16 3.13 -6.21
N LEU A 64 5.29 2.72 -6.80
CA LEU A 64 5.87 3.39 -7.97
C LEU A 64 5.08 3.13 -9.25
N ILE A 65 4.75 1.85 -9.50
CA ILE A 65 4.24 1.38 -10.79
C ILE A 65 2.85 0.77 -10.64
N GLY A 66 2.66 -0.12 -9.67
CA GLY A 66 1.41 -0.90 -9.54
C GLY A 66 0.15 -0.04 -9.39
N PHE A 67 0.22 1.05 -8.64
CA PHE A 67 -0.90 1.97 -8.45
C PHE A 67 -1.32 2.64 -9.78
N GLY A 68 -0.36 3.01 -10.62
CA GLY A 68 -0.64 3.60 -11.94
C GLY A 68 -1.23 2.59 -12.93
N ILE A 69 -0.79 1.34 -12.89
CA ILE A 69 -1.38 0.27 -13.75
C ILE A 69 -2.82 -0.03 -13.32
N MET A 70 -3.09 -0.12 -12.01
CA MET A 70 -4.37 -0.60 -11.49
C MET A 70 -5.45 0.49 -11.38
N PHE A 71 -5.06 1.71 -11.00
CA PHE A 71 -5.98 2.83 -10.77
C PHE A 71 -5.73 4.02 -11.70
N GLY A 72 -4.82 3.90 -12.67
CA GLY A 72 -4.58 4.94 -13.67
C GLY A 72 -5.67 4.99 -14.74
N ASP A 73 -5.66 6.09 -15.51
CA ASP A 73 -6.61 6.28 -16.61
C ASP A 73 -6.52 5.11 -17.61
N SER A 74 -7.69 4.51 -17.86
CA SER A 74 -7.79 3.28 -18.64
C SER A 74 -7.53 3.54 -20.13
N SER A 75 -6.49 2.92 -20.67
CA SER A 75 -6.30 2.80 -22.11
C SER A 75 -6.93 1.48 -22.57
N GLY A 76 -8.13 1.57 -23.14
CA GLY A 76 -8.82 0.42 -23.72
C GLY A 76 -9.39 -0.61 -22.73
N GLY A 77 -9.54 -0.28 -21.44
CA GLY A 77 -10.13 -1.18 -20.44
C GLY A 77 -9.15 -2.18 -19.80
N VAL A 78 -7.90 -2.22 -20.27
CA VAL A 78 -6.94 -3.28 -19.91
C VAL A 78 -5.79 -2.76 -19.04
N VAL A 79 -5.32 -1.53 -19.28
CA VAL A 79 -4.12 -0.98 -18.61
C VAL A 79 -4.33 0.47 -18.21
N GLY A 80 -4.00 0.80 -16.96
CA GLY A 80 -3.89 2.18 -16.47
C GLY A 80 -2.61 2.85 -16.96
N THR A 81 -2.73 4.05 -17.52
CA THR A 81 -1.62 4.76 -18.19
C THR A 81 -1.13 6.01 -17.46
N ARG A 82 -1.81 6.41 -16.38
CA ARG A 82 -1.50 7.61 -15.59
C ARG A 82 -1.39 7.28 -14.10
N LEU A 83 -0.93 8.22 -13.27
CA LEU A 83 -0.70 8.07 -11.81
C LEU A 83 0.53 7.26 -11.37
N PHE A 84 1.48 6.99 -12.27
CA PHE A 84 2.79 6.46 -11.89
C PHE A 84 3.57 7.47 -11.01
N GLY A 85 4.00 7.06 -9.81
CA GLY A 85 4.83 7.92 -8.95
C GLY A 85 4.21 9.26 -8.53
N ARG A 86 2.88 9.36 -8.38
CA ARG A 86 2.14 10.61 -8.12
C ARG A 86 2.72 11.49 -7.00
N LEU A 87 3.29 10.90 -5.95
CA LEU A 87 3.92 11.65 -4.85
C LEU A 87 5.30 12.22 -5.19
N LEU A 88 6.05 11.62 -6.12
CA LEU A 88 7.31 12.18 -6.63
C LEU A 88 7.03 13.40 -7.53
N ASP A 89 6.00 13.30 -8.38
CA ASP A 89 5.55 14.40 -9.24
C ASP A 89 4.93 15.56 -8.44
N ALA A 90 4.11 15.27 -7.42
CA ALA A 90 3.53 16.29 -6.54
C ALA A 90 4.58 17.11 -5.77
N SER A 91 5.73 16.52 -5.44
CA SER A 91 6.85 17.23 -4.80
C SER A 91 7.61 18.12 -5.81
N ALA A 92 7.78 17.65 -7.05
CA ALA A 92 8.36 18.44 -8.13
C ALA A 92 7.49 19.66 -8.50
N SER A 93 6.16 19.50 -8.52
CA SER A 93 5.21 20.58 -8.79
C SER A 93 5.22 21.67 -7.71
N LYS A 94 5.30 21.30 -6.42
CA LYS A 94 5.38 22.28 -5.31
C LYS A 94 6.64 23.15 -5.35
N ASN A 95 7.77 22.61 -5.76
CA ASN A 95 9.03 23.37 -5.85
C ASN A 95 9.06 24.37 -7.02
N MET A 96 8.23 24.17 -8.04
CA MET A 96 8.09 25.11 -9.16
C MET A 96 7.20 26.31 -8.80
N LEU A 97 6.23 26.14 -7.89
CA LEU A 97 5.31 27.20 -7.44
C LEU A 97 5.88 28.15 -6.38
N ILE A 98 7.05 27.86 -5.80
CA ILE A 98 7.73 28.74 -4.83
C ILE A 98 8.80 29.60 -5.52
N ARG A 99 9.09 29.35 -6.80
CA ARG A 99 10.16 30.02 -7.57
C ARG A 99 9.67 30.89 -8.74
N THR A 100 8.37 31.17 -8.83
CA THR A 100 7.76 32.12 -9.78
C THR A 100 6.97 33.16 -9.01
#